data_AF-A0A8J8NBH1-F1
#
_entry.id   AF-A0A8J8NBH1-F1
#
_cell.length_a   1.000
_cell.length_b   1.000
_cell.length_c   1.000
_cell.angle_alpha   90.00
_cell.angle_beta   90.00
_cell.angle_gamma   90.00
#
_symmetry.space_group_name_H-M   'P 1'
#
loop_
_entity.id
_entity.type
_entity.pdbx_description
1 polymer ?
#
loop_
_entity_poly.entity_id
_entity_poly.type
_entity_poly.pdbx_seq_one_letter_code
_entity_poly.pdbx_strand_id
1 'polypeptide(L)'
;MKTIVIFHCEFSQKRGPAMYQALRELDRRLHLHCYPQLFFTEIYILEGGYKQFHESQPHHCEGGYVPMADKNYKEDCREKFHDHKVQYKEFEVNKREAFLITQKDIVLQRGNIDSQEE
;
A
#
# COMPACT_ATOMS: atom_id res chain seq x y z
N MET A 1 14.28 -17.14 5.65
CA MET A 1 12.83 -17.32 5.40
C MET A 1 12.36 -16.16 4.55
N LYS A 2 11.60 -16.41 3.49
CA LYS A 2 11.08 -15.35 2.61
C LYS A 2 9.63 -15.05 2.99
N THR A 3 9.29 -13.77 3.13
CA THR A 3 7.93 -13.32 3.44
C THR A 3 7.21 -12.98 2.15
N ILE A 4 6.03 -13.55 1.96
CA ILE A 4 5.15 -13.28 0.83
C ILE A 4 3.92 -12.51 1.34
N VAL A 5 3.56 -11.42 0.65
CA VAL A 5 2.36 -10.65 0.98
C VAL A 5 1.38 -10.72 -0.19
N ILE A 6 0.14 -11.09 0.09
CA ILE A 6 -0.94 -11.16 -0.90
C ILE A 6 -1.96 -10.08 -0.56
N PHE A 7 -2.19 -9.17 -1.50
CA PHE A 7 -3.20 -8.13 -1.39
C PHE A 7 -4.50 -8.57 -2.06
N HIS A 8 -5.63 -8.26 -1.44
CA HIS A 8 -6.94 -8.43 -2.06
C HIS A 8 -7.93 -7.39 -1.57
N CYS A 9 -9.06 -7.29 -2.27
CA CYS A 9 -10.25 -6.67 -1.69
C CYS A 9 -11.48 -7.51 -2.09
N GLU A 10 -12.63 -6.90 -2.30
CA GLU A 10 -13.82 -7.63 -2.75
C GLU A 10 -13.64 -8.19 -4.17
N PHE A 11 -13.12 -7.36 -5.08
CA PHE A 11 -12.88 -7.71 -6.49
C PHE A 11 -11.41 -7.58 -6.90
N SER A 12 -10.54 -7.11 -6.00
CA SER A 12 -9.12 -6.80 -6.26
C SER A 12 -8.82 -5.83 -7.42
N GLN A 13 -9.76 -4.96 -7.79
CA GLN A 13 -9.59 -4.04 -8.92
C GLN A 13 -9.12 -2.62 -8.55
N LYS A 14 -9.34 -2.19 -7.30
CA LYS A 14 -9.04 -0.81 -6.86
C LYS A 14 -8.30 -0.79 -5.53
N ARG A 15 -8.96 -1.17 -4.43
CA ARG A 15 -8.42 -1.10 -3.06
C ARG A 15 -7.16 -1.96 -2.87
N GLY A 16 -7.19 -3.23 -3.28
CA GLY A 16 -6.04 -4.14 -3.22
C GLY A 16 -4.82 -3.63 -4.02
N PRO A 17 -4.98 -3.34 -5.33
CA PRO A 17 -3.89 -2.77 -6.14
C PRO A 17 -3.34 -1.44 -5.63
N ALA A 18 -4.18 -0.54 -5.13
CA ALA A 18 -3.72 0.74 -4.57
C ALA A 18 -2.82 0.52 -3.34
N MET A 19 -3.19 -0.41 -2.45
CA MET A 19 -2.38 -0.73 -1.27
C MET A 19 -1.08 -1.44 -1.64
N TYR A 20 -1.11 -2.33 -2.62
CA TYR A 20 0.09 -2.95 -3.21
C TYR A 20 1.09 -1.88 -3.69
N GLN A 21 0.62 -0.89 -4.45
CA GLN A 21 1.46 0.18 -4.98
C GLN A 21 2.04 1.03 -3.85
N ALA A 22 1.21 1.43 -2.89
CA ALA A 22 1.63 2.22 -1.74
C ALA A 22 2.72 1.52 -0.91
N LEU A 23 2.58 0.21 -0.65
CA LEU A 23 3.61 -0.55 0.07
C LEU A 23 4.92 -0.58 -0.72
N ARG A 24 4.86 -0.88 -2.03
CA ARG A 24 6.07 -0.98 -2.86
C ARG A 24 6.79 0.36 -2.99
N GLU A 25 6.06 1.46 -3.11
CA GLU A 25 6.63 2.81 -3.12
C GLU A 25 7.34 3.13 -1.80
N LEU A 26 6.72 2.78 -0.67
CA LEU A 26 7.32 2.97 0.65
C LEU A 26 8.60 2.15 0.82
N ASP A 27 8.53 0.85 0.51
CA ASP A 27 9.66 -0.09 0.63
C ASP A 27 10.84 0.36 -0.25
N ARG A 28 10.58 0.81 -1.48
CA ARG A 28 11.61 1.36 -2.37
C ARG A 28 12.22 2.66 -1.87
N ARG A 29 11.41 3.54 -1.27
CA ARG A 29 11.91 4.79 -0.69
C ARG A 29 12.84 4.53 0.49
N LEU A 30 12.50 3.58 1.35
CA LEU A 30 13.35 3.19 2.49
C LEU A 30 14.69 2.58 2.05
N HIS A 31 14.68 1.84 0.93
CA HIS A 31 15.88 1.17 0.39
C HIS A 31 16.57 1.93 -0.74
N LEU A 32 16.36 3.23 -0.87
CA LEU A 32 16.95 4.01 -1.96
C LEU A 32 18.49 3.91 -2.01
N HIS A 33 19.13 3.88 -0.83
CA HIS A 33 20.59 3.81 -0.66
C HIS A 33 21.19 2.41 -0.87
N CYS A 34 20.36 1.36 -0.90
CA CYS A 34 20.81 -0.04 -0.99
C CYS A 34 20.03 -0.82 -2.07
N TYR A 35 19.64 -0.12 -3.14
CA TYR A 35 19.02 -0.73 -4.31
C TYR A 35 19.88 -1.91 -4.81
N PRO A 36 19.29 -3.09 -5.12
CA PRO A 36 17.87 -3.37 -5.33
C PRO A 36 17.11 -3.96 -4.11
N GLN A 37 17.66 -3.88 -2.89
CA GLN A 37 17.07 -4.51 -1.70
C GLN A 37 15.63 -4.07 -1.42
N LEU A 38 14.86 -4.96 -0.80
CA LEU A 38 13.45 -4.78 -0.39
C LEU A 38 13.18 -5.60 0.86
N PHE A 39 12.29 -5.13 1.73
CA PHE A 39 11.72 -5.98 2.78
C PHE A 39 10.77 -7.02 2.19
N PHE A 40 9.92 -6.60 1.24
CA PHE A 40 8.91 -7.45 0.62
C PHE A 40 9.22 -7.67 -0.86
N THR A 41 10.16 -8.58 -1.12
CA THR A 41 10.56 -8.96 -2.48
C THR A 41 9.40 -9.56 -3.27
N GLU A 42 8.56 -10.35 -2.61
CA GLU A 42 7.44 -11.10 -3.20
C GLU A 42 6.11 -10.56 -2.68
N ILE A 43 5.42 -9.80 -3.53
CA ILE A 43 4.08 -9.28 -3.25
C ILE A 43 3.18 -9.56 -4.45
N TYR A 44 1.93 -9.92 -4.20
CA TYR A 44 0.96 -10.34 -5.22
C TYR A 44 -0.41 -9.72 -4.99
N ILE A 45 -1.26 -9.78 -6.01
CA ILE A 45 -2.68 -9.41 -5.92
C ILE A 45 -3.48 -10.68 -6.23
N LEU A 46 -4.42 -11.02 -5.34
CA LEU A 46 -5.35 -12.13 -5.58
C LEU A 46 -6.37 -11.71 -6.64
N GLU A 47 -6.27 -12.29 -7.83
CA GLU A 47 -7.20 -12.04 -8.93
C GLU A 47 -8.64 -12.40 -8.53
N GLY A 48 -9.61 -11.57 -8.96
CA GLY A 48 -11.03 -11.74 -8.62
C GLY A 48 -11.43 -11.38 -7.19
N GLY A 49 -10.46 -11.24 -6.29
CA GLY A 49 -10.66 -10.85 -4.90
C GLY A 49 -11.46 -11.86 -4.08
N TYR A 50 -11.91 -11.41 -2.90
CA TYR A 50 -12.59 -12.27 -1.94
C TYR A 50 -13.90 -12.84 -2.50
N LYS A 51 -14.61 -12.10 -3.37
CA LYS A 51 -15.84 -12.60 -3.98
C LYS A 51 -15.59 -13.90 -4.75
N GLN A 52 -14.66 -13.89 -5.70
CA GLN A 52 -14.35 -15.07 -6.52
C GLN A 52 -13.68 -16.17 -5.69
N PHE A 53 -12.84 -15.79 -4.72
CA PHE A 53 -12.20 -16.75 -3.82
C PHE A 53 -13.22 -17.48 -2.96
N HIS A 54 -14.17 -16.77 -2.35
CA HIS A 54 -15.23 -17.39 -1.55
C HIS A 54 -16.15 -18.28 -2.40
N GLU A 55 -16.46 -17.89 -3.64
CA GLU A 55 -17.24 -18.72 -4.57
C GLU A 55 -16.53 -20.02 -4.95
N SER A 56 -15.21 -19.99 -5.14
CA SER A 56 -14.42 -21.13 -5.60
C SER A 56 -13.83 -22.01 -4.49
N GLN A 57 -13.52 -21.42 -3.33
CA GLN A 57 -12.82 -22.05 -2.21
C GLN A 57 -13.50 -21.76 -0.86
N PRO A 58 -14.82 -21.98 -0.70
CA PRO A 58 -15.54 -21.60 0.52
C PRO A 58 -15.03 -22.28 1.80
N HIS A 59 -14.45 -23.47 1.68
CA HIS A 59 -13.89 -24.22 2.82
C HIS A 59 -12.59 -23.61 3.39
N HIS A 60 -11.97 -22.69 2.66
CA HIS A 60 -10.82 -21.90 3.14
C HIS A 60 -11.24 -20.54 3.72
N CYS A 61 -12.54 -20.26 3.79
CA CYS A 61 -13.07 -19.04 4.35
C CYS A 61 -13.73 -19.30 5.70
N GLU A 62 -13.45 -18.42 6.67
CA GLU A 62 -14.19 -18.37 7.92
C GLU A 62 -15.32 -17.34 7.79
N GLY A 63 -16.57 -17.78 7.96
CA GLY A 63 -17.76 -16.94 7.81
C GLY A 63 -18.33 -16.94 6.38
N GLY A 64 -19.00 -15.86 6.01
CA GLY A 64 -19.65 -15.72 4.70
C GLY A 64 -19.08 -14.57 3.87
N TYR A 65 -19.65 -14.38 2.68
CA TYR A 65 -19.39 -13.21 1.85
C TYR A 65 -20.35 -12.07 2.19
N VAL A 66 -19.79 -10.94 2.64
CA VAL A 66 -20.53 -9.68 2.85
C VAL A 66 -20.03 -8.65 1.83
N PRO A 67 -20.88 -8.20 0.89
CA PRO A 67 -20.46 -7.22 -0.10
C PRO A 67 -20.27 -5.84 0.53
N MET A 68 -19.42 -5.00 -0.07
CA MET A 68 -19.22 -3.64 0.42
C MET A 68 -20.51 -2.78 0.39
N ALA A 69 -21.42 -3.09 -0.52
CA ALA A 69 -22.70 -2.40 -0.69
C ALA A 69 -23.86 -3.05 0.10
N ASP A 70 -23.55 -3.93 1.06
CA ASP A 70 -24.56 -4.57 1.90
C ASP A 70 -25.42 -3.53 2.62
N LYS A 71 -26.74 -3.71 2.58
CA LYS A 71 -27.71 -2.76 3.13
C LYS A 71 -27.61 -2.64 4.66
N ASN A 72 -27.22 -3.71 5.34
CA ASN A 72 -27.10 -3.76 6.79
C ASN A 72 -25.88 -3.01 7.32
N TYR A 73 -24.91 -2.69 6.45
CA TYR A 73 -23.65 -2.03 6.81
C TYR A 73 -23.45 -0.68 6.11
N LYS A 74 -24.53 -0.06 5.61
CA LYS A 74 -24.44 1.21 4.87
C LYS A 74 -23.87 2.35 5.69
N GLU A 75 -24.27 2.44 6.96
CA GLU A 75 -23.83 3.51 7.86
C GLU A 75 -22.36 3.35 8.22
N ASP A 76 -21.96 2.16 8.67
CA ASP A 76 -20.55 1.79 8.89
C ASP A 76 -19.66 2.04 7.67
N CYS A 77 -20.15 1.68 6.48
CA CYS A 77 -19.44 1.90 5.23
C CYS A 77 -19.26 3.41 5.01
N ARG A 78 -20.31 4.22 5.16
CA ARG A 78 -20.22 5.68 4.99
C ARG A 78 -19.22 6.32 5.96
N GLU A 79 -19.26 5.93 7.23
CA GLU A 79 -18.35 6.43 8.26
C GLU A 79 -16.90 6.07 7.95
N LYS A 80 -16.61 4.79 7.73
CA LYS A 80 -15.25 4.31 7.40
C LYS A 80 -14.68 4.96 6.15
N PHE A 81 -15.51 5.20 5.13
CA PHE A 81 -15.07 5.92 3.92
C PHE A 81 -14.81 7.41 4.17
N HIS A 82 -15.54 8.03 5.09
CA HIS A 82 -15.26 9.41 5.49
C HIS A 82 -13.91 9.49 6.18
N ASP A 83 -13.67 8.64 7.17
CA ASP A 83 -12.42 8.59 7.93
C ASP A 83 -11.23 8.27 7.03
N HIS A 84 -11.39 7.27 6.16
CA HIS A 84 -10.37 6.90 5.18
C HIS A 84 -9.99 8.06 4.27
N LYS A 85 -10.97 8.86 3.81
CA LYS A 85 -10.69 10.05 2.99
C LYS A 85 -9.93 11.12 3.78
N VAL A 86 -10.24 11.31 5.06
CA VAL A 86 -9.53 12.25 5.92
C VAL A 86 -8.08 11.80 6.10
N GLN A 87 -7.88 10.54 6.49
CA GLN A 87 -6.55 9.94 6.68
C GLN A 87 -5.71 9.94 5.40
N TYR A 88 -6.31 9.63 4.25
CA TYR A 88 -5.58 9.65 2.97
C TYR A 88 -5.15 11.06 2.59
N LYS A 89 -5.99 12.08 2.80
CA LYS A 89 -5.60 13.48 2.55
C LYS A 89 -4.43 13.90 3.42
N GLU A 90 -4.48 13.56 4.71
CA GLU A 90 -3.39 13.84 5.64
C GLU A 90 -2.11 13.10 5.23
N PHE A 91 -2.23 11.82 4.85
CA PHE A 91 -1.11 11.05 4.32
C PHE A 91 -0.54 11.65 3.03
N GLU A 92 -1.36 12.14 2.09
CA GLU A 92 -0.86 12.77 0.86
C GLU A 92 -0.11 14.08 1.15
N VAL A 93 -0.59 14.89 2.10
CA VAL A 93 0.11 16.09 2.56
C VAL A 93 1.46 15.69 3.15
N ASN A 94 1.47 14.73 4.08
CA ASN A 94 2.70 14.24 4.72
C ASN A 94 3.64 13.56 3.73
N LYS A 95 3.12 12.87 2.71
CA LYS A 95 3.91 12.24 1.64
C LYS A 95 4.61 13.30 0.80
N ARG A 96 3.96 14.43 0.51
CA ARG A 96 4.58 15.58 -0.19
C ARG A 96 5.66 16.21 0.67
N GLU A 97 5.41 16.45 1.95
CA GLU A 97 6.42 17.00 2.85
C GLU A 97 7.64 16.07 2.97
N ALA A 98 7.41 14.77 3.20
CA ALA A 98 8.46 13.78 3.25
C ALA A 98 9.25 13.68 1.93
N PHE A 99 8.59 13.82 0.78
CA PHE A 99 9.26 13.85 -0.52
C PHE A 99 10.18 15.07 -0.67
N LEU A 100 9.71 16.26 -0.26
CA LEU A 100 10.52 17.49 -0.27
C LEU A 100 11.73 17.38 0.65
N ILE A 101 11.55 16.78 1.84
CA ILE A 101 12.64 16.52 2.79
C ILE A 101 13.65 15.55 2.17
N THR A 102 13.18 14.42 1.63
CA THR A 102 14.05 13.41 0.99
C THR A 102 14.84 13.99 -0.18
N GLN A 103 14.25 14.87 -0.99
CA GLN A 103 14.97 15.55 -2.07
C GLN A 103 16.05 16.51 -1.54
N LYS A 104 15.77 17.25 -0.46
CA LYS A 104 16.77 18.10 0.19
C LYS A 104 17.93 17.28 0.76
N ASP A 105 17.63 16.16 1.41
CA ASP A 105 18.66 15.27 1.97
C ASP A 105 19.53 14.64 0.88
N ILE A 106 18.96 14.25 -0.27
CA ILE A 106 19.71 13.75 -1.43
C ILE A 106 20.62 14.83 -2.03
N VAL A 107 20.15 16.07 -2.13
CA VAL A 107 20.97 17.20 -2.61
C VAL A 107 22.11 17.51 -1.64
N LEU A 108 21.85 17.47 -0.33
CA LEU A 108 22.87 17.66 0.71
C LEU A 108 23.91 16.53 0.72
N GLN A 109 23.49 15.29 0.51
CA GLN A 109 24.39 14.14 0.38
C GLN A 109 25.30 14.27 -0.85
N ARG A 110 24.80 14.81 -1.98
CA ARG A 110 25.61 15.06 -3.18
C ARG A 110 26.58 16.24 -3.01
N GLY A 111 26.16 17.32 -2.36
CA GLY A 111 27.04 18.48 -2.10
C GLY A 111 28.25 18.18 -1.21
N ASN A 112 28.16 17.18 -0.34
CA ASN A 112 29.28 16.69 0.48
C ASN A 112 30.24 15.75 -0.27
N ILE A 113 29.83 15.17 -1.41
CA ILE A 113 30.70 14.32 -2.24
C ILE A 113 31.55 15.20 -3.17
N ASP A 114 30.97 16.28 -3.71
CA ASP A 114 31.67 17.20 -4.62
C ASP A 114 32.70 18.12 -3.91
N SER A 115 32.69 18.18 -2.57
CA SER A 115 33.63 19.00 -1.77
C SER A 115 34.79 18.19 -1.14
N GLN A 116 34.98 16.93 -1.56
CA GLN A 116 36.15 16.10 -1.21
C GLN A 116 37.05 15.76 -2.41
N GLU A 117 36.85 16.40 -3.57
CA GLU A 117 37.68 16.22 -4.79
C GLU A 117 38.55 17.46 -5.18
N GLU A 118 38.77 18.43 -4.28
CA GLU A 118 39.81 19.47 -4.43
C GLU A 118 40.91 19.38 -3.35
#